data_AF-A0A7S1AEU1-F1
#
_entry.id   AF-A0A7S1AEU1-F1
#
_cell.length_a   1.000
_cell.length_b   1.000
_cell.length_c   1.000
_cell.angle_alpha   90.00
_cell.angle_beta   90.00
_cell.angle_gamma   90.00
#
_symmetry.space_group_name_H-M   'P 1'
#
loop_
_entity.id
_entity.type
_entity.pdbx_description
1 polymer ?
#
loop_
_entity_poly.entity_id
_entity_poly.type
_entity_poly.pdbx_seq_one_letter_code
_entity_poly.pdbx_strand_id
1 'polypeptide(L)'
;LLQVPSMLRKEQEEEARLTEKCVEQRYQLEQTEQQYIERSARLREMREAQQQDAEGNAEAMLKMLRSEVQKNRDALQRVRRECEEKLFRLQQVDMALSEPAVTKSDIEQLEGDISSMKQEMQDLEANINEQNQDSRLSVYKQQANLVAKKKELVLKDKAAIEEERNNLSKELSTKERDYEQMRGHKFMKRDEFKNYAATLRDKSAKFKRLKAELSELRHEIAVLTRTELILQAKDPTPAGMLETEVMLEKASVEKSQVDKAKGKTLDEISLIVQKINSQLKEKKNKLAPQIKALRSVRQNFQQIEAKYLEKKSAYDQTRSAIDLENSKVEGEVRQLDTEVLDAERNYFELNMQLATADSRLQRAQREARCVRKEEKYSNEYDTLGEHYDAEIDRLDKHCRELRKQREMVKDSHEGNVSQKKAFTQLERLMQVKLKVAKQEMQNIAQGHPAGEMYGGRSLVDASTVGVERLVIE
;
A
#
# COMPACT_ATOMS: atom_id res chain seq x y z
N LEU A 1 59.45 -35.95 -1.15
CA LEU A 1 58.20 -36.75 -1.15
C LEU A 1 57.02 -36.06 -0.47
N LEU A 2 57.18 -35.26 0.60
CA LEU A 2 56.10 -34.49 1.24
C LEU A 2 55.69 -33.17 0.57
N GLN A 3 56.52 -32.65 -0.34
CA GLN A 3 56.31 -31.34 -0.96
C GLN A 3 55.18 -31.35 -2.01
N VAL A 4 55.06 -32.43 -2.78
CA VAL A 4 54.04 -32.56 -3.84
C VAL A 4 52.62 -32.67 -3.25
N PRO A 5 52.34 -33.50 -2.21
CA PRO A 5 51.03 -33.52 -1.55
C PRO A 5 50.69 -32.20 -0.84
N SER A 6 51.69 -31.51 -0.27
CA SER A 6 51.47 -30.20 0.37
C SER A 6 51.10 -29.12 -0.64
N MET A 7 51.73 -29.10 -1.82
CA MET A 7 51.34 -28.18 -2.90
C MET A 7 49.97 -28.52 -3.45
N LEU A 8 49.65 -29.80 -3.68
CA LEU A 8 48.33 -30.21 -4.13
C LEU A 8 47.21 -29.77 -3.15
N ARG A 9 47.44 -29.91 -1.85
CA ARG A 9 46.48 -29.46 -0.83
C ARG A 9 46.29 -27.94 -0.86
N LYS A 10 47.37 -27.17 -1.03
CA LYS A 10 47.28 -25.71 -1.17
C LYS A 10 46.50 -25.31 -2.43
N GLU A 11 46.75 -25.97 -3.55
CA GLU A 11 46.01 -25.73 -4.80
C GLU A 11 44.52 -26.07 -4.64
N GLN A 12 44.18 -27.18 -3.96
CA GLN A 12 42.79 -27.54 -3.67
C GLN A 12 42.09 -26.56 -2.73
N GLU A 13 42.80 -26.06 -1.70
CA GLU A 13 42.30 -25.02 -0.79
C GLU A 13 42.11 -23.67 -1.53
N GLU A 14 43.02 -23.30 -2.44
CA GLU A 14 42.85 -22.13 -3.30
C GLU A 14 41.71 -22.30 -4.31
N GLU A 15 41.57 -23.46 -4.95
CA GLU A 15 40.48 -23.77 -5.88
C GLU A 15 39.12 -23.68 -5.20
N ALA A 16 38.98 -24.23 -3.99
CA ALA A 16 37.77 -24.11 -3.18
C ALA A 16 37.46 -22.64 -2.85
N ARG A 17 38.47 -21.88 -2.44
CA ARG A 17 38.33 -20.46 -2.08
C ARG A 17 37.96 -19.59 -3.30
N LEU A 18 38.54 -19.87 -4.46
CA LEU A 18 38.20 -19.19 -5.71
C LEU A 18 36.78 -19.52 -6.16
N THR A 19 36.35 -20.77 -6.00
CA THR A 19 34.98 -21.21 -6.32
C THR A 19 33.95 -20.50 -5.45
N GLU A 20 34.18 -20.47 -4.13
CA GLU A 20 33.33 -19.75 -3.18
C GLU A 20 33.24 -18.25 -3.53
N LYS A 21 34.37 -17.63 -3.84
CA LYS A 21 34.43 -16.21 -4.22
C LYS A 21 33.73 -15.92 -5.55
N CYS A 22 33.80 -16.83 -6.52
CA CYS A 22 33.05 -16.73 -7.79
C CYS A 22 31.53 -16.79 -7.56
N VAL A 23 31.07 -17.68 -6.69
CA VAL A 23 29.64 -17.78 -6.33
C VAL A 23 29.19 -16.51 -5.62
N GLU A 24 29.98 -16.01 -4.66
CA GLU A 24 29.69 -14.77 -3.94
C GLU A 24 29.61 -13.56 -4.89
N GLN A 25 30.58 -13.41 -5.80
CA GLN A 25 30.59 -12.33 -6.78
C GLN A 25 29.41 -12.39 -7.75
N ARG A 26 29.01 -13.59 -8.20
CA ARG A 26 27.82 -13.77 -9.04
C ARG A 26 26.55 -13.35 -8.31
N TYR A 27 26.41 -13.77 -7.05
CA TYR A 27 25.28 -13.39 -6.22
C TYR A 27 25.21 -11.87 -5.99
N GLN A 28 26.36 -11.23 -5.70
CA GLN A 28 26.43 -9.77 -5.56
C GLN A 28 26.08 -9.05 -6.86
N LEU A 29 26.53 -9.55 -8.01
CA LEU A 29 26.20 -8.97 -9.32
C LEU A 29 24.68 -9.03 -9.57
N GLU A 30 24.07 -10.20 -9.40
CA GLU A 30 22.62 -10.38 -9.59
C GLU A 30 21.81 -9.48 -8.65
N GLN A 31 22.21 -9.38 -7.38
CA GLN A 31 21.59 -8.47 -6.42
C GLN A 31 21.69 -7.00 -6.86
N THR A 32 22.84 -6.59 -7.38
CA THR A 32 23.08 -5.21 -7.83
C THR A 32 22.29 -4.89 -9.10
N GLU A 33 22.21 -5.82 -10.04
CA GLU A 33 21.39 -5.71 -11.24
C GLU A 33 19.90 -5.57 -10.89
N GLN A 34 19.41 -6.37 -9.94
CA GLN A 34 18.03 -6.28 -9.48
C GLN A 34 17.73 -4.93 -8.83
N GLN A 35 18.62 -4.42 -7.97
CA GLN A 35 18.49 -3.08 -7.40
C GLN A 35 18.49 -1.98 -8.47
N TYR A 36 19.31 -2.13 -9.51
CA TYR A 36 19.34 -1.19 -10.64
C TYR A 36 18.02 -1.18 -11.41
N ILE A 37 17.44 -2.36 -11.67
CA ILE A 37 16.14 -2.49 -12.36
C ILE A 37 15.04 -1.81 -11.53
N GLU A 38 14.97 -2.08 -10.23
CA GLU A 38 13.99 -1.48 -9.33
C GLU A 38 14.11 0.05 -9.28
N ARG A 39 15.33 0.57 -9.11
CA ARG A 39 15.58 2.03 -9.10
C ARG A 39 15.25 2.69 -10.43
N SER A 40 15.52 2.02 -11.55
CA SER A 40 15.21 2.51 -12.89
C SER A 40 13.71 2.54 -13.16
N ALA A 41 12.97 1.51 -12.71
CA ALA A 41 11.51 1.48 -12.75
C ALA A 41 10.91 2.61 -11.92
N ARG A 42 11.40 2.83 -10.69
CA ARG A 42 10.98 3.92 -9.81
C ARG A 42 11.17 5.31 -10.45
N LEU A 43 12.28 5.50 -11.14
CA LEU A 43 12.59 6.77 -11.81
C LEU A 43 11.67 7.00 -13.02
N ARG A 44 11.27 5.95 -13.73
CA ARG A 44 10.24 6.02 -14.78
C ARG A 44 8.86 6.38 -14.20
N GLU A 45 8.42 5.69 -13.15
CA GLU A 45 7.15 5.98 -12.48
C GLU A 45 7.07 7.42 -11.96
N MET A 46 8.15 7.94 -11.36
CA MET A 46 8.23 9.36 -10.97
C MET A 46 8.10 10.30 -12.17
N ARG A 47 8.80 10.02 -13.27
CA ARG A 47 8.76 10.86 -14.47
C ARG A 47 7.38 10.86 -15.12
N GLU A 48 6.68 9.74 -15.11
CA GLU A 48 5.32 9.61 -15.62
C GLU A 48 4.31 10.33 -14.72
N ALA A 49 4.43 10.19 -13.40
CA ALA A 49 3.62 10.93 -12.43
C ALA A 49 3.82 12.45 -12.53
N GLN A 50 5.02 12.90 -12.91
CA GLN A 50 5.35 14.31 -13.09
C GLN A 50 4.85 14.90 -14.42
N GLN A 51 4.55 14.05 -15.42
CA GLN A 51 4.06 14.46 -16.75
C GLN A 51 2.52 14.52 -16.84
N GLN A 52 1.79 13.84 -15.94
CA GLN A 52 0.32 13.89 -15.89
C GLN A 52 -0.15 15.02 -14.97
N ASP A 53 -0.45 16.18 -15.58
CA ASP A 53 -1.15 17.37 -15.09
C ASP A 53 -0.71 18.05 -13.77
N ALA A 54 -0.36 19.33 -13.90
CA ALA A 54 0.27 20.19 -12.88
C ALA A 54 -0.57 20.51 -11.62
N GLU A 55 -1.82 20.04 -11.51
CA GLU A 55 -2.73 20.38 -10.39
C GLU A 55 -3.08 19.19 -9.46
N GLY A 56 -2.69 17.94 -9.79
CA GLY A 56 -2.96 16.74 -8.96
C GLY A 56 -1.73 16.13 -8.24
N ASN A 57 -0.58 16.78 -8.35
CA ASN A 57 0.75 16.19 -8.12
C ASN A 57 1.02 15.76 -6.67
N ALA A 58 0.53 16.51 -5.66
CA ALA A 58 0.83 16.23 -4.26
C ALA A 58 0.13 14.96 -3.74
N GLU A 59 -1.13 14.74 -4.11
CA GLU A 59 -1.93 13.62 -3.61
C GLU A 59 -1.51 12.29 -4.27
N ALA A 60 -1.19 12.30 -5.57
CA ALA A 60 -0.65 11.15 -6.27
C ALA A 60 0.73 10.74 -5.73
N MET A 61 1.64 11.71 -5.50
CA MET A 61 2.93 11.44 -4.85
C MET A 61 2.77 10.92 -3.43
N LEU A 62 1.85 11.48 -2.63
CA LEU A 62 1.56 10.99 -1.28
C LEU A 62 1.01 9.57 -1.28
N LYS A 63 0.15 9.21 -2.25
CA LYS A 63 -0.36 7.85 -2.41
C LYS A 63 0.75 6.86 -2.76
N MET A 64 1.66 7.21 -3.66
CA MET A 64 2.86 6.39 -3.94
C MET A 64 3.75 6.25 -2.71
N LEU A 65 4.07 7.36 -2.03
CA LEU A 65 4.89 7.34 -0.81
C LEU A 65 4.26 6.47 0.28
N ARG A 66 2.93 6.53 0.46
CA ARG A 66 2.22 5.65 1.40
C ARG A 66 2.33 4.19 1.01
N SER A 67 2.20 3.86 -0.28
CA SER A 67 2.38 2.49 -0.77
C SER A 67 3.82 2.01 -0.58
N GLU A 68 4.83 2.85 -0.84
CA GLU A 68 6.23 2.52 -0.60
C GLU A 68 6.53 2.32 0.88
N VAL A 69 6.04 3.21 1.76
CA VAL A 69 6.19 3.06 3.20
C VAL A 69 5.59 1.73 3.66
N GLN A 70 4.42 1.35 3.14
CA GLN A 70 3.80 0.08 3.46
C GLN A 70 4.65 -1.10 2.97
N LYS A 71 5.07 -1.11 1.70
CA LYS A 71 5.95 -2.15 1.14
C LYS A 71 7.25 -2.29 1.92
N ASN A 72 7.86 -1.17 2.32
CA ASN A 72 9.08 -1.16 3.12
C ASN A 72 8.85 -1.72 4.53
N ARG A 73 7.69 -1.45 5.12
CA ARG A 73 7.30 -1.97 6.44
C ARG A 73 7.12 -3.50 6.38
N ASP A 74 6.46 -3.99 5.34
CA ASP A 74 6.24 -5.42 5.12
C ASP A 74 7.57 -6.14 4.82
N ALA A 75 8.44 -5.54 4.02
CA ALA A 75 9.78 -6.06 3.74
C ALA A 75 10.65 -6.10 5.01
N LEU A 76 10.61 -5.04 5.83
CA LEU A 76 11.33 -5.00 7.11
C LEU A 76 10.84 -6.09 8.07
N GLN A 77 9.52 -6.33 8.13
CA GLN A 77 8.96 -7.39 8.97
C GLN A 77 9.41 -8.78 8.48
N ARG A 78 9.46 -9.00 7.16
CA ARG A 78 9.99 -10.24 6.58
C ARG A 78 11.46 -10.46 6.92
N VAL A 79 12.30 -9.45 6.70
CA VAL A 79 13.74 -9.52 6.99
C VAL A 79 13.99 -9.76 8.49
N ARG A 80 13.22 -9.11 9.38
CA ARG A 80 13.31 -9.36 10.83
C ARG A 80 13.03 -10.82 11.17
N ARG A 81 11.95 -11.38 10.64
CA ARG A 81 11.60 -12.79 10.84
C ARG A 81 12.68 -13.72 10.32
N GLU A 82 13.20 -13.48 9.10
CA GLU A 82 14.30 -14.28 8.54
C GLU A 82 15.59 -14.17 9.38
N CYS A 83 15.89 -12.99 9.92
CA CYS A 83 17.01 -12.80 10.84
C CYS A 83 16.82 -13.58 12.15
N GLU A 84 15.62 -13.53 12.74
CA GLU A 84 15.29 -14.29 13.95
C GLU A 84 15.39 -15.80 13.71
N GLU A 85 14.86 -16.29 12.59
CA GLU A 85 14.96 -17.71 12.19
C GLU A 85 16.42 -18.14 11.97
N LYS A 86 17.23 -17.31 11.30
CA LYS A 86 18.66 -17.59 11.10
C LYS A 86 19.46 -17.54 12.40
N LEU A 87 19.19 -16.58 13.29
CA LEU A 87 19.81 -16.49 14.61
C LEU A 87 19.48 -17.71 15.46
N PHE A 88 18.21 -18.13 15.46
CA PHE A 88 17.79 -19.34 16.15
C PHE A 88 18.46 -20.60 15.60
N ARG A 89 18.59 -20.71 14.27
CA ARG A 89 19.31 -21.81 13.63
C ARG A 89 20.80 -21.80 13.96
N LEU A 90 21.42 -20.62 13.99
CA LEU A 90 22.83 -20.46 14.35
C LEU A 90 23.07 -20.86 15.81
N GLN A 91 22.16 -20.47 16.71
CA GLN A 91 22.18 -20.89 18.11
C GLN A 91 22.03 -22.42 18.26
N GLN A 92 21.17 -23.07 17.48
CA GLN A 92 21.07 -24.54 17.47
C GLN A 92 22.35 -25.21 16.98
N VAL A 93 22.98 -24.66 15.93
CA VAL A 93 24.23 -25.21 15.39
C VAL A 93 25.37 -25.00 16.40
N ASP A 94 25.46 -23.83 17.03
CA ASP A 94 26.44 -23.58 18.10
C ASP A 94 26.23 -24.52 19.29
N MET A 95 24.98 -24.79 19.67
CA MET A 95 24.65 -25.74 20.73
C MET A 95 25.07 -27.17 20.34
N ALA A 96 24.75 -27.61 19.12
CA ALA A 96 25.15 -28.92 18.60
C ALA A 96 26.68 -29.07 18.41
N LEU A 97 27.39 -27.98 18.11
CA LEU A 97 28.86 -27.94 18.06
C LEU A 97 29.49 -27.91 19.46
N SER A 98 28.75 -27.42 20.46
CA SER A 98 29.16 -27.35 21.87
C SER A 98 28.77 -28.62 22.64
N GLU A 99 27.90 -29.47 22.08
CA GLU A 99 27.53 -30.74 22.65
C GLU A 99 28.74 -31.71 22.61
N PRO A 100 28.99 -32.45 23.71
CA PRO A 100 30.00 -33.51 23.71
C PRO A 100 29.63 -34.57 22.66
N ALA A 101 30.64 -35.20 22.06
CA ALA A 101 30.43 -36.20 21.00
C ALA A 101 29.49 -37.31 21.48
N VAL A 102 28.29 -37.37 20.89
CA VAL A 102 27.27 -38.38 21.17
C VAL A 102 27.87 -39.76 20.94
N THR A 103 27.90 -40.59 21.98
CA THR A 103 28.43 -41.95 21.86
C THR A 103 27.39 -42.87 21.22
N LYS A 104 27.82 -43.99 20.63
CA LYS A 104 26.88 -44.99 20.09
C LYS A 104 25.86 -45.46 21.12
N SER A 105 26.25 -45.52 22.39
CA SER A 105 25.36 -45.87 23.51
C SER A 105 24.25 -44.82 23.70
N ASP A 106 24.55 -43.53 23.51
CA ASP A 106 23.56 -42.46 23.64
C ASP A 106 22.58 -42.48 22.46
N ILE A 107 23.05 -42.81 21.25
CA ILE A 107 22.18 -43.02 20.07
C ILE A 107 21.25 -44.21 20.29
N GLU A 108 21.78 -45.34 20.79
CA GLU A 108 20.97 -46.54 21.08
C GLU A 108 19.92 -46.28 22.17
N GLN A 109 20.26 -45.48 23.20
CA GLN A 109 19.30 -45.04 24.21
C GLN A 109 18.24 -44.11 23.62
N LEU A 110 18.62 -43.10 22.85
CA LEU A 110 17.68 -42.19 22.20
C LEU A 110 16.78 -42.90 21.18
N GLU A 111 17.29 -43.87 20.44
CA GLU A 111 16.49 -44.71 19.52
C GLU A 111 15.52 -45.62 20.29
N GLY A 112 15.94 -46.14 21.45
CA GLY A 112 15.09 -46.87 22.38
C GLY A 112 13.97 -45.99 22.94
N ASP A 113 14.29 -44.79 23.39
CA ASP A 113 13.34 -43.81 23.91
C ASP A 113 12.36 -43.34 22.82
N ILE A 114 12.85 -43.05 21.61
CA ILE A 114 12.01 -42.72 20.45
C ILE A 114 11.07 -43.88 20.12
N SER A 115 11.55 -45.12 20.17
CA SER A 115 10.72 -46.29 19.90
C SER A 115 9.66 -46.48 20.97
N SER A 116 10.02 -46.33 22.25
CA SER A 116 9.10 -46.39 23.38
C SER A 116 8.03 -45.29 23.29
N MET A 117 8.43 -44.03 23.09
CA MET A 117 7.51 -42.90 22.91
C MET A 117 6.62 -43.07 21.68
N LYS A 118 7.14 -43.58 20.56
CA LYS A 118 6.30 -43.88 19.38
C LYS A 118 5.25 -44.94 19.68
N GLN A 119 5.61 -45.96 20.45
CA GLN A 119 4.70 -47.02 20.87
C GLN A 119 3.63 -46.47 21.82
N GLU A 120 4.03 -45.64 22.78
CA GLU A 120 3.12 -44.93 23.69
C GLU A 120 2.17 -43.98 22.92
N MET A 121 2.69 -43.25 21.93
CA MET A 121 1.86 -42.41 21.06
C MET A 121 0.89 -43.25 20.24
N GLN A 122 1.32 -44.40 19.71
CA GLN A 122 0.45 -45.31 18.96
C GLN A 122 -0.65 -45.91 19.84
N ASP A 123 -0.31 -46.30 21.06
CA ASP A 123 -1.25 -46.87 22.03
C ASP A 123 -2.23 -45.79 22.55
N LEU A 124 -1.76 -44.55 22.76
CA LEU A 124 -2.62 -43.42 23.08
C LEU A 124 -3.52 -43.03 21.90
N GLU A 125 -3.00 -43.01 20.67
CA GLU A 125 -3.81 -42.77 19.46
C GLU A 125 -4.85 -43.86 19.25
N ALA A 126 -4.51 -45.13 19.49
CA ALA A 126 -5.42 -46.26 19.44
C ALA A 126 -6.51 -46.16 20.52
N ASN A 127 -6.13 -45.87 21.78
CA ASN A 127 -7.07 -45.65 22.88
C ASN A 127 -7.99 -44.45 22.63
N ILE A 128 -7.45 -43.34 22.08
CA ILE A 128 -8.24 -42.16 21.72
C ILE A 128 -9.20 -42.49 20.57
N ASN A 129 -8.82 -43.31 19.59
CA ASN A 129 -9.71 -43.78 18.53
C ASN A 129 -10.79 -44.75 19.03
N GLU A 130 -10.46 -45.63 19.98
CA GLU A 130 -11.43 -46.56 20.59
C GLU A 130 -12.41 -45.85 21.54
N GLN A 131 -11.95 -44.84 22.29
CA GLN A 131 -12.81 -44.02 23.14
C GLN A 131 -13.66 -43.02 22.34
N ASN A 132 -13.19 -42.58 21.16
CA ASN A 132 -13.92 -41.69 20.27
C ASN A 132 -14.53 -42.43 19.06
N GLN A 133 -15.28 -43.51 19.31
CA GLN A 133 -16.16 -44.11 18.29
C GLN A 133 -17.33 -43.20 17.85
N ASP A 134 -17.38 -41.95 18.35
CA ASP A 134 -18.36 -40.97 17.96
C ASP A 134 -18.10 -40.52 16.51
N SER A 135 -18.95 -41.01 15.59
CA SER A 135 -18.80 -40.90 14.12
C SER A 135 -18.52 -39.47 13.62
N ARG A 136 -18.91 -38.45 14.40
CA ARG A 136 -18.73 -37.03 14.08
C ARG A 136 -17.27 -36.58 14.03
N LEU A 137 -16.42 -37.00 14.97
CA LEU A 137 -15.02 -36.54 15.03
C LEU A 137 -14.21 -37.11 13.85
N SER A 138 -14.51 -38.34 13.44
CA SER A 138 -13.93 -38.97 12.25
C SER A 138 -14.28 -38.20 10.97
N VAL A 139 -15.54 -37.75 10.83
CA VAL A 139 -15.97 -36.92 9.70
C VAL A 139 -15.24 -35.58 9.67
N TYR A 140 -15.04 -34.92 10.82
CA TYR A 140 -14.27 -33.67 10.88
C TYR A 140 -12.78 -33.86 10.58
N LYS A 141 -12.15 -34.95 11.03
CA LYS A 141 -10.76 -35.28 10.66
C LYS A 141 -10.62 -35.53 9.16
N GLN A 142 -11.56 -36.27 8.56
CA GLN A 142 -11.58 -36.49 7.11
C GLN A 142 -11.79 -35.18 6.33
N GLN A 143 -12.70 -34.33 6.79
CA GLN A 143 -12.95 -33.02 6.19
C GLN A 143 -11.71 -32.10 6.30
N ALA A 144 -11.04 -32.07 7.47
CA ALA A 144 -9.81 -31.30 7.67
C ALA A 144 -8.69 -31.77 6.74
N ASN A 145 -8.51 -33.09 6.58
CA ASN A 145 -7.53 -33.65 5.64
C ASN A 145 -7.86 -33.31 4.18
N LEU A 146 -9.15 -33.30 3.82
CA LEU A 146 -9.59 -32.96 2.47
C LEU A 146 -9.39 -31.47 2.17
N VAL A 147 -9.63 -30.60 3.15
CA VAL A 147 -9.33 -29.16 3.09
C VAL A 147 -7.82 -28.92 3.01
N ALA A 148 -7.02 -29.63 3.79
CA ALA A 148 -5.55 -29.53 3.75
C ALA A 148 -5.00 -29.91 2.37
N LYS A 149 -5.47 -31.02 1.78
CA LYS A 149 -5.11 -31.42 0.41
C LYS A 149 -5.55 -30.40 -0.63
N LYS A 150 -6.76 -29.84 -0.52
CA LYS A 150 -7.22 -28.76 -1.43
C LYS A 150 -6.34 -27.53 -1.31
N LYS A 151 -5.98 -27.12 -0.08
CA LYS A 151 -5.08 -26.00 0.18
C LYS A 151 -3.70 -26.23 -0.45
N GLU A 152 -3.15 -27.43 -0.32
CA GLU A 152 -1.86 -27.80 -0.93
C GLU A 152 -1.93 -27.69 -2.47
N LEU A 153 -3.01 -28.19 -3.08
CA LEU A 153 -3.20 -28.13 -4.52
C LEU A 153 -3.34 -26.68 -5.03
N VAL A 154 -4.12 -25.85 -4.35
CA VAL A 154 -4.24 -24.41 -4.66
C VAL A 154 -2.91 -23.67 -4.48
N LEU A 155 -2.12 -24.00 -3.45
CA LEU A 155 -0.79 -23.41 -3.27
C LEU A 155 0.17 -23.80 -4.40
N LYS A 156 0.09 -25.04 -4.89
CA LYS A 156 0.87 -25.51 -6.03
C LYS A 156 0.46 -24.79 -7.33
N ASP A 157 -0.84 -24.64 -7.58
CA ASP A 157 -1.35 -23.90 -8.73
C ASP A 157 -0.95 -22.42 -8.69
N LYS A 158 -1.02 -21.79 -7.49
CA LYS A 158 -0.55 -20.43 -7.27
C LYS A 158 0.95 -20.29 -7.61
N ALA A 159 1.78 -21.23 -7.16
CA ALA A 159 3.21 -21.22 -7.45
C ALA A 159 3.49 -21.32 -8.97
N ALA A 160 2.74 -22.17 -9.68
CA ALA A 160 2.84 -22.31 -11.13
C ALA A 160 2.45 -21.02 -11.88
N ILE A 161 1.36 -20.35 -11.46
CA ILE A 161 0.93 -19.07 -12.04
C ILE A 161 1.96 -17.96 -11.74
N GLU A 162 2.53 -17.94 -10.54
CA GLU A 162 3.57 -16.98 -10.17
C GLU A 162 4.85 -17.16 -11.00
N GLU A 163 5.23 -18.41 -11.31
CA GLU A 163 6.34 -18.72 -12.21
C GLU A 163 6.05 -18.28 -13.64
N GLU A 164 4.84 -18.57 -14.16
CA GLU A 164 4.43 -18.14 -15.50
C GLU A 164 4.41 -16.60 -15.63
N ARG A 165 3.89 -15.89 -14.62
CA ARG A 165 3.96 -14.42 -14.54
C ARG A 165 5.41 -13.94 -14.59
N ASN A 166 6.31 -14.57 -13.83
CA ASN A 166 7.71 -14.17 -13.81
C ASN A 166 8.38 -14.39 -15.17
N ASN A 167 8.05 -15.49 -15.86
CA ASN A 167 8.54 -15.77 -17.21
C ASN A 167 8.01 -14.76 -18.23
N LEU A 168 6.71 -14.45 -18.20
CA LEU A 168 6.11 -13.41 -19.06
C LEU A 168 6.71 -12.03 -18.78
N SER A 169 6.99 -11.69 -17.52
CA SER A 169 7.65 -10.43 -17.17
C SER A 169 9.08 -10.35 -17.71
N LYS A 170 9.84 -11.45 -17.68
CA LYS A 170 11.17 -11.53 -18.28
C LYS A 170 11.12 -11.42 -19.80
N GLU A 171 10.15 -12.08 -20.44
CA GLU A 171 9.95 -11.99 -21.88
C GLU A 171 9.58 -10.56 -22.29
N LEU A 172 8.67 -9.91 -21.56
CA LEU A 172 8.28 -8.51 -21.80
C LEU A 172 9.49 -7.58 -21.69
N SER A 173 10.30 -7.70 -20.64
CA SER A 173 11.52 -6.91 -20.48
C SER A 173 12.54 -7.15 -21.61
N THR A 174 12.65 -8.39 -22.08
CA THR A 174 13.51 -8.73 -23.23
C THR A 174 12.99 -8.08 -24.52
N LYS A 175 11.67 -8.15 -24.77
CA LYS A 175 11.02 -7.52 -25.91
C LYS A 175 11.11 -5.99 -25.87
N GLU A 176 11.01 -5.39 -24.69
CA GLU A 176 11.21 -3.95 -24.50
C GLU A 176 12.66 -3.55 -24.82
N ARG A 177 13.65 -4.34 -24.36
CA ARG A 177 15.06 -4.11 -24.68
C ARG A 177 15.34 -4.28 -26.17
N ASP A 178 14.77 -5.32 -26.80
CA ASP A 178 14.87 -5.53 -28.25
C ASP A 178 14.22 -4.37 -29.02
N TYR A 179 13.08 -3.86 -28.53
CA TYR A 179 12.41 -2.69 -29.09
C TYR A 179 13.25 -1.42 -28.93
N GLU A 180 13.90 -1.22 -27.78
CA GLU A 180 14.83 -0.12 -27.54
C GLU A 180 16.10 -0.20 -28.42
N GLN A 181 16.63 -1.39 -28.66
CA GLN A 181 17.75 -1.60 -29.59
C GLN A 181 17.36 -1.39 -31.05
N MET A 182 16.15 -1.82 -31.44
CA MET A 182 15.56 -1.56 -32.76
C MET A 182 15.16 -0.10 -32.96
N ARG A 183 15.06 0.70 -31.88
CA ARG A 183 14.74 2.13 -31.87
C ARG A 183 15.82 3.02 -32.50
N GLY A 184 16.80 2.44 -33.19
CA GLY A 184 17.83 3.15 -33.94
C GLY A 184 17.28 4.38 -34.70
N HIS A 185 18.15 5.36 -34.91
CA HIS A 185 17.92 6.80 -35.16
C HIS A 185 16.90 7.28 -36.23
N LYS A 186 16.05 6.43 -36.82
CA LYS A 186 15.17 6.75 -37.95
C LYS A 186 13.74 6.17 -37.87
N PHE A 187 13.19 5.96 -36.67
CA PHE A 187 11.77 5.61 -36.57
C PHE A 187 10.91 6.85 -36.27
N MET A 188 10.10 7.26 -37.24
CA MET A 188 9.13 8.34 -37.04
C MET A 188 7.87 7.81 -36.36
N LYS A 189 7.41 8.51 -35.32
CA LYS A 189 6.13 8.21 -34.65
C LYS A 189 4.95 8.36 -35.63
N ARG A 190 3.80 7.75 -35.32
CA ARG A 190 2.59 7.78 -36.16
C ARG A 190 2.21 9.21 -36.59
N ASP A 191 2.32 10.17 -35.69
CA ASP A 191 1.97 11.57 -35.95
C ASP A 191 3.06 12.31 -36.73
N GLU A 192 4.33 11.99 -36.50
CA GLU A 192 5.45 12.48 -37.32
C GLU A 192 5.35 11.98 -38.77
N PHE A 193 4.93 10.72 -38.96
CA PHE A 193 4.68 10.17 -40.30
C PHE A 193 3.49 10.85 -40.99
N LYS A 194 2.42 11.15 -40.26
CA LYS A 194 1.29 11.95 -40.81
C LYS A 194 1.74 13.35 -41.21
N ASN A 195 2.52 14.04 -40.36
CA ASN A 195 3.04 15.38 -40.63
C ASN A 195 4.02 15.38 -41.82
N TYR A 196 4.86 14.35 -41.92
CA TYR A 196 5.75 14.17 -43.07
C TYR A 196 4.97 13.88 -44.36
N ALA A 197 3.94 13.05 -44.31
CA ALA A 197 3.08 12.79 -45.47
C ALA A 197 2.32 14.05 -45.91
N ALA A 198 1.87 14.88 -44.97
CA ALA A 198 1.24 16.17 -45.26
C ALA A 198 2.23 17.14 -45.93
N THR A 199 3.40 17.35 -45.31
CA THR A 199 4.47 18.20 -45.90
C THR A 199 4.95 17.69 -47.27
N LEU A 200 4.93 16.37 -47.50
CA LEU A 200 5.24 15.79 -48.81
C LEU A 200 4.16 16.14 -49.85
N ARG A 201 2.87 16.10 -49.48
CA ARG A 201 1.77 16.51 -50.37
C ARG A 201 1.86 17.99 -50.70
N ASP A 202 2.13 18.84 -49.71
CA ASP A 202 2.28 20.28 -49.91
C ASP A 202 3.46 20.60 -50.83
N LYS A 203 4.60 19.94 -50.62
CA LYS A 203 5.76 20.06 -51.53
C LYS A 203 5.43 19.58 -52.95
N SER A 204 4.64 18.52 -53.09
CA SER A 204 4.21 18.01 -54.40
C SER A 204 3.24 18.97 -55.11
N ALA A 205 2.31 19.58 -54.37
CA ALA A 205 1.42 20.61 -54.88
C ALA A 205 2.20 21.87 -55.31
N LYS A 206 3.14 22.33 -54.46
CA LYS A 206 4.02 23.47 -54.78
C LYS A 206 4.85 23.21 -56.05
N PHE A 207 5.39 22.00 -56.19
CA PHE A 207 6.12 21.59 -57.40
C PHE A 207 5.24 21.64 -58.65
N LYS A 208 3.99 21.13 -58.59
CA LYS A 208 3.06 21.18 -59.72
C LYS A 208 2.71 22.62 -60.11
N ARG A 209 2.49 23.51 -59.13
CA ARG A 209 2.20 24.92 -59.38
C ARG A 209 3.37 25.62 -60.08
N LEU A 210 4.58 25.51 -59.53
CA LEU A 210 5.79 26.10 -60.12
C LEU A 210 6.08 25.55 -61.52
N LYS A 211 5.77 24.28 -61.76
CA LYS A 211 5.90 23.68 -63.10
C LYS A 211 4.90 24.27 -64.11
N ALA A 212 3.67 24.57 -63.68
CA ALA A 212 2.67 25.22 -64.54
C ALA A 212 3.07 26.66 -64.86
N GLU A 213 3.50 27.43 -63.87
CA GLU A 213 4.00 28.81 -64.00
C GLU A 213 5.20 28.88 -64.97
N LEU A 214 6.14 27.93 -64.88
CA LEU A 214 7.24 27.80 -65.84
C LEU A 214 6.76 27.51 -67.27
N SER A 215 5.65 26.78 -67.42
CA SER A 215 5.07 26.46 -68.72
C SER A 215 4.37 27.65 -69.36
N GLU A 216 3.74 28.50 -68.54
CA GLU A 216 3.10 29.75 -68.95
C GLU A 216 4.15 30.76 -69.41
N LEU A 217 5.21 30.97 -68.63
CA LEU A 217 6.33 31.84 -69.01
C LEU A 217 6.98 31.42 -70.33
N ARG A 218 7.13 30.11 -70.57
CA ARG A 218 7.63 29.58 -71.84
C ARG A 218 6.68 29.87 -73.02
N HIS A 219 5.37 29.82 -72.80
CA HIS A 219 4.39 30.20 -73.81
C HIS A 219 4.46 31.70 -74.11
N GLU A 220 4.59 32.53 -73.10
CA GLU A 220 4.69 33.99 -73.26
C GLU A 220 5.94 34.39 -74.04
N ILE A 221 7.09 33.77 -73.76
CA ILE A 221 8.30 33.95 -74.56
C ILE A 221 8.04 33.61 -76.03
N ALA A 222 7.35 32.49 -76.33
CA ALA A 222 7.04 32.10 -77.69
C ALA A 222 6.11 33.10 -78.40
N VAL A 223 5.14 33.67 -77.68
CA VAL A 223 4.25 34.72 -78.19
C VAL A 223 5.06 36.00 -78.46
N LEU A 224 5.91 36.42 -77.51
CA LEU A 224 6.75 37.61 -77.63
C LEU A 224 7.69 37.52 -78.84
N THR A 225 8.38 36.39 -79.02
CA THR A 225 9.22 36.13 -80.21
C THR A 225 8.40 36.20 -81.49
N ARG A 226 7.16 35.72 -81.50
CA ARG A 226 6.29 35.83 -82.68
C ARG A 226 5.87 37.28 -82.96
N THR A 227 5.55 38.07 -81.93
CA THR A 227 5.27 39.50 -82.09
C THR A 227 6.48 40.28 -82.59
N GLU A 228 7.67 39.98 -82.07
CA GLU A 228 8.94 40.57 -82.53
C GLU A 228 9.14 40.32 -84.04
N LEU A 229 8.96 39.09 -84.49
CA LEU A 229 9.04 38.74 -85.92
C LEU A 229 8.02 39.48 -86.77
N ILE A 230 6.79 39.66 -86.27
CA ILE A 230 5.73 40.40 -87.00
C ILE A 230 6.05 41.90 -87.07
N LEU A 231 6.64 42.47 -86.01
CA LEU A 231 7.06 43.88 -85.99
C LEU A 231 8.23 44.12 -86.94
N GLN A 232 9.23 43.22 -86.94
CA GLN A 232 10.32 43.24 -87.92
C GLN A 232 9.81 43.14 -89.37
N ALA A 233 8.71 42.42 -89.60
CA ALA A 233 8.09 42.30 -90.92
C ALA A 233 7.28 43.54 -91.35
N LYS A 234 6.89 44.43 -90.43
CA LYS A 234 6.03 45.59 -90.70
C LYS A 234 6.78 46.91 -90.85
N ASP A 235 8.03 46.99 -90.41
CA ASP A 235 8.88 48.18 -90.61
C ASP A 235 10.19 47.80 -91.32
N PRO A 236 10.17 47.64 -92.66
CA PRO A 236 11.37 47.53 -93.47
C PRO A 236 11.77 48.93 -93.95
N THR A 237 12.28 49.79 -93.06
CA THR A 237 12.89 51.05 -93.52
C THR A 237 14.33 50.79 -93.97
N PRO A 238 14.67 50.94 -95.27
CA PRO A 238 15.94 50.55 -95.85
C PRO A 238 16.80 51.77 -96.23
N ALA A 239 18.04 51.81 -95.76
CA ALA A 239 19.07 52.68 -96.33
C ALA A 239 20.38 51.90 -96.44
N GLY A 240 20.83 51.68 -97.67
CA GLY A 240 22.17 51.15 -97.97
C GLY A 240 22.21 49.79 -98.66
N MET A 241 21.71 49.73 -99.91
CA MET A 241 21.98 48.63 -100.85
C MET A 241 23.47 48.60 -101.22
N LEU A 242 24.26 47.99 -100.33
CA LEU A 242 25.56 47.34 -100.59
C LEU A 242 25.95 46.44 -99.40
N GLU A 243 25.33 46.65 -98.22
CA GLU A 243 25.48 45.76 -97.04
C GLU A 243 24.54 44.55 -97.05
N THR A 244 23.48 44.54 -97.88
CA THR A 244 22.45 43.50 -97.88
C THR A 244 22.91 42.14 -98.38
N GLU A 245 24.00 42.07 -99.15
CA GLU A 245 24.59 40.78 -99.58
C GLU A 245 25.46 40.18 -98.46
N VAL A 246 26.20 41.03 -97.73
CA VAL A 246 26.95 40.64 -96.52
C VAL A 246 26.02 40.35 -95.34
N MET A 247 24.89 41.06 -95.22
CA MET A 247 23.87 40.80 -94.20
C MET A 247 23.00 39.58 -94.51
N LEU A 248 22.74 39.21 -95.77
CA LEU A 248 22.07 37.94 -96.08
C LEU A 248 22.98 36.74 -95.83
N GLU A 249 24.28 36.87 -96.08
CA GLU A 249 25.27 35.86 -95.72
C GLU A 249 25.43 35.77 -94.18
N LYS A 250 25.52 36.91 -93.47
CA LYS A 250 25.48 36.94 -92.00
C LYS A 250 24.16 36.44 -91.41
N ALA A 251 23.01 36.78 -91.99
CA ALA A 251 21.70 36.32 -91.51
C ALA A 251 21.47 34.84 -91.83
N SER A 252 22.04 34.31 -92.91
CA SER A 252 22.04 32.87 -93.21
C SER A 252 22.95 32.10 -92.24
N VAL A 253 24.12 32.66 -91.93
CA VAL A 253 25.03 32.11 -90.90
C VAL A 253 24.40 32.21 -89.51
N GLU A 254 23.80 33.35 -89.13
CA GLU A 254 23.10 33.53 -87.86
C GLU A 254 21.86 32.65 -87.77
N LYS A 255 21.07 32.49 -88.84
CA LYS A 255 19.91 31.57 -88.86
C LYS A 255 20.35 30.11 -88.75
N SER A 256 21.42 29.71 -89.43
CA SER A 256 22.03 28.38 -89.29
C SER A 256 22.57 28.14 -87.87
N GLN A 257 23.15 29.16 -87.25
CA GLN A 257 23.57 29.12 -85.84
C GLN A 257 22.38 29.05 -84.87
N VAL A 258 21.31 29.82 -85.13
CA VAL A 258 20.06 29.81 -84.34
C VAL A 258 19.34 28.48 -84.48
N ASP A 259 19.28 27.88 -85.67
CA ASP A 259 18.66 26.57 -85.89
C ASP A 259 19.51 25.45 -85.27
N LYS A 260 20.86 25.54 -85.34
CA LYS A 260 21.74 24.67 -84.55
C LYS A 260 21.55 24.84 -83.05
N ALA A 261 21.36 26.07 -82.56
CA ALA A 261 21.10 26.34 -81.15
C ALA A 261 19.73 25.79 -80.72
N LYS A 262 18.69 25.95 -81.55
CA LYS A 262 17.35 25.36 -81.31
C LYS A 262 17.38 23.84 -81.34
N GLY A 263 18.12 23.24 -82.27
CA GLY A 263 18.36 21.79 -82.31
C GLY A 263 19.02 21.28 -81.03
N LYS A 264 20.11 21.93 -80.60
CA LYS A 264 20.76 21.64 -79.31
C LYS A 264 19.82 21.82 -78.12
N THR A 265 18.99 22.85 -78.12
CA THR A 265 18.03 23.09 -77.04
C THR A 265 16.91 22.04 -77.04
N LEU A 266 16.44 21.59 -78.21
CA LEU A 266 15.46 20.51 -78.34
C LEU A 266 16.02 19.16 -77.90
N ASP A 267 17.29 18.89 -78.21
CA ASP A 267 18.01 17.70 -77.75
C ASP A 267 18.19 17.74 -76.23
N GLU A 268 18.57 18.90 -75.68
CA GLU A 268 18.66 19.11 -74.23
C GLU A 268 17.30 18.96 -73.53
N ILE A 269 16.22 19.51 -74.10
CA ILE A 269 14.86 19.35 -73.57
C ILE A 269 14.43 17.88 -73.63
N SER A 270 14.71 17.17 -74.74
CA SER A 270 14.41 15.74 -74.87
C SER A 270 15.19 14.90 -73.87
N LEU A 271 16.46 15.24 -73.64
CA LEU A 271 17.29 14.67 -72.57
C LEU A 271 16.70 14.92 -71.19
N ILE A 272 16.24 16.15 -70.90
CA ILE A 272 15.59 16.49 -69.64
C ILE A 272 14.28 15.69 -69.47
N VAL A 273 13.46 15.57 -70.52
CA VAL A 273 12.20 14.80 -70.48
C VAL A 273 12.48 13.31 -70.27
N GLN A 274 13.47 12.74 -70.95
CA GLN A 274 13.92 11.37 -70.71
C GLN A 274 14.43 11.20 -69.27
N LYS A 275 15.20 12.15 -68.75
CA LYS A 275 15.69 12.14 -67.37
C LYS A 275 14.57 12.26 -66.34
N ILE A 276 13.54 13.07 -66.59
CA ILE A 276 12.36 13.16 -65.73
C ILE A 276 11.57 11.85 -65.76
N ASN A 277 11.37 11.26 -66.94
CA ASN A 277 10.65 9.99 -67.08
C ASN A 277 11.40 8.83 -66.42
N SER A 278 12.72 8.78 -66.55
CA SER A 278 13.55 7.77 -65.87
C SER A 278 13.48 7.93 -64.35
N GLN A 279 13.60 9.17 -63.83
CA GLN A 279 13.44 9.47 -62.40
C GLN A 279 12.03 9.13 -61.88
N LEU A 280 10.97 9.39 -62.67
CA LEU A 280 9.60 9.07 -62.29
C LEU A 280 9.41 7.55 -62.19
N LYS A 281 9.95 6.80 -63.16
CA LYS A 281 9.91 5.33 -63.16
C LYS A 281 10.69 4.76 -61.98
N GLU A 282 11.87 5.31 -61.68
CA GLU A 282 12.68 4.91 -60.53
C GLU A 282 11.96 5.16 -59.19
N LYS A 283 11.33 6.34 -59.03
CA LYS A 283 10.54 6.67 -57.84
C LYS A 283 9.30 5.78 -57.70
N LYS A 284 8.61 5.48 -58.80
CA LYS A 284 7.46 4.56 -58.82
C LYS A 284 7.88 3.15 -58.40
N ASN A 285 9.01 2.67 -58.91
CA ASN A 285 9.57 1.36 -58.56
C ASN A 285 10.03 1.29 -57.09
N LYS A 286 10.51 2.40 -56.50
CA LYS A 286 10.84 2.48 -55.07
C LYS A 286 9.60 2.57 -54.17
N LEU A 287 8.54 3.25 -54.61
CA LEU A 287 7.34 3.50 -53.79
C LEU A 287 6.39 2.28 -53.74
N ALA A 288 6.26 1.54 -54.84
CA ALA A 288 5.40 0.35 -54.92
C ALA A 288 5.66 -0.70 -53.82
N PRO A 289 6.91 -1.13 -53.54
CA PRO A 289 7.18 -2.09 -52.47
C PRO A 289 6.89 -1.50 -51.08
N GLN A 290 7.14 -0.20 -50.86
CA GLN A 290 6.82 0.46 -49.59
C GLN A 290 5.30 0.50 -49.32
N ILE A 291 4.48 0.75 -50.34
CA ILE A 291 3.02 0.69 -50.24
C ILE A 291 2.56 -0.73 -49.92
N LYS A 292 3.17 -1.75 -50.54
CA LYS A 292 2.87 -3.16 -50.27
C LYS A 292 3.22 -3.55 -48.83
N ALA A 293 4.40 -3.13 -48.35
CA ALA A 293 4.82 -3.33 -46.96
C ALA A 293 3.86 -2.64 -45.97
N LEU A 294 3.46 -1.39 -46.25
CA LEU A 294 2.53 -0.65 -45.40
C LEU A 294 1.15 -1.34 -45.30
N ARG A 295 0.64 -1.89 -46.41
CA ARG A 295 -0.61 -2.67 -46.39
C ARG A 295 -0.48 -3.91 -45.51
N SER A 296 0.63 -4.65 -45.63
CA SER A 296 0.91 -5.83 -44.81
C SER A 296 0.96 -5.48 -43.32
N VAL A 297 1.69 -4.41 -42.95
CA VAL A 297 1.78 -3.96 -41.55
C VAL A 297 0.42 -3.54 -41.00
N ARG A 298 -0.41 -2.84 -41.79
CA ARG A 298 -1.78 -2.47 -41.35
C ARG A 298 -2.66 -3.69 -41.11
N GLN A 299 -2.56 -4.69 -41.98
CA GLN A 299 -3.33 -5.93 -41.82
C GLN A 299 -2.88 -6.71 -40.58
N ASN A 300 -1.57 -6.80 -40.34
CA ASN A 300 -1.02 -7.42 -39.14
C ASN A 300 -1.44 -6.66 -37.87
N PHE A 301 -1.41 -5.33 -37.90
CA PHE A 301 -1.88 -4.50 -36.79
C PHE A 301 -3.34 -4.78 -36.46
N GLN A 302 -4.23 -4.82 -37.46
CA GLN A 302 -5.66 -5.13 -37.25
C GLN A 302 -5.86 -6.52 -36.66
N GLN A 303 -5.09 -7.52 -37.11
CA GLN A 303 -5.17 -8.87 -36.55
C GLN A 303 -4.69 -8.93 -35.09
N ILE A 304 -3.61 -8.23 -34.76
CA ILE A 304 -3.09 -8.16 -33.39
C ILE A 304 -4.07 -7.41 -32.49
N GLU A 305 -4.63 -6.31 -32.96
CA GLU A 305 -5.62 -5.52 -32.22
C GLU A 305 -6.89 -6.33 -31.92
N ALA A 306 -7.39 -7.10 -32.89
CA ALA A 306 -8.52 -8.01 -32.68
C ALA A 306 -8.22 -9.07 -31.61
N LYS A 307 -7.05 -9.72 -31.70
CA LYS A 307 -6.62 -10.72 -30.69
C LYS A 307 -6.43 -10.11 -29.32
N TYR A 308 -5.87 -8.91 -29.25
CA TYR A 308 -5.70 -8.17 -27.99
C TYR A 308 -7.05 -7.86 -27.35
N LEU A 309 -8.02 -7.35 -28.11
CA LEU A 309 -9.35 -7.04 -27.61
C LEU A 309 -10.09 -8.29 -27.12
N GLU A 310 -9.98 -9.41 -27.85
CA GLU A 310 -10.54 -10.70 -27.44
C GLU A 310 -9.93 -11.19 -26.12
N LYS A 311 -8.59 -11.19 -26.03
CA LYS A 311 -7.87 -11.61 -24.82
C LYS A 311 -8.12 -10.68 -23.63
N LYS A 312 -8.21 -9.38 -23.86
CA LYS A 312 -8.57 -8.39 -22.85
C LYS A 312 -9.99 -8.63 -22.33
N SER A 313 -10.96 -8.87 -23.21
CA SER A 313 -12.33 -9.18 -22.82
C SER A 313 -12.41 -10.46 -21.98
N ALA A 314 -11.68 -11.52 -22.37
CA ALA A 314 -11.63 -12.76 -21.60
C ALA A 314 -10.97 -12.56 -20.22
N TYR A 315 -9.88 -11.80 -20.17
CA TYR A 315 -9.22 -11.45 -18.91
C TYR A 315 -10.15 -10.65 -17.99
N ASP A 316 -10.82 -9.61 -18.50
CA ASP A 316 -11.73 -8.76 -17.73
C ASP A 316 -12.91 -9.57 -17.17
N GLN A 317 -13.43 -10.55 -17.93
CA GLN A 317 -14.48 -11.47 -17.47
C GLN A 317 -13.99 -12.41 -16.36
N THR A 318 -12.85 -13.07 -16.54
CA THR A 318 -12.27 -13.97 -15.52
C THR A 318 -11.91 -13.21 -14.25
N ARG A 319 -11.32 -12.02 -14.39
CA ARG A 319 -11.02 -11.16 -13.24
C ARG A 319 -12.28 -10.82 -12.45
N SER A 320 -13.34 -10.39 -13.13
CA SER A 320 -14.61 -10.09 -12.46
C SER A 320 -15.23 -11.31 -11.76
N ALA A 321 -15.06 -12.52 -12.32
CA ALA A 321 -15.53 -13.75 -11.69
C ALA A 321 -14.74 -14.08 -10.42
N ILE A 322 -13.41 -13.94 -10.46
CA ILE A 322 -12.53 -14.13 -9.30
C ILE A 322 -12.82 -13.09 -8.22
N ASP A 323 -13.03 -11.81 -8.59
CA ASP A 323 -13.36 -10.75 -7.63
C ASP A 323 -14.69 -11.05 -6.90
N LEU A 324 -15.68 -11.60 -7.60
CA LEU A 324 -16.95 -12.05 -7.01
C LEU A 324 -16.75 -13.23 -6.04
N GLU A 325 -15.95 -14.22 -6.43
CA GLU A 325 -15.64 -15.39 -5.60
C GLU A 325 -14.88 -14.98 -4.33
N ASN A 326 -13.87 -14.10 -4.46
CA ASN A 326 -13.15 -13.53 -3.32
C ASN A 326 -14.10 -12.81 -2.36
N SER A 327 -14.98 -11.96 -2.87
CA SER A 327 -15.96 -11.25 -2.04
C SER A 327 -16.90 -12.22 -1.31
N LYS A 328 -17.24 -13.36 -1.92
CA LYS A 328 -18.08 -14.39 -1.28
C LYS A 328 -17.32 -15.10 -0.16
N VAL A 329 -16.09 -15.54 -0.43
CA VAL A 329 -15.24 -16.21 0.56
C VAL A 329 -14.92 -15.27 1.74
N GLU A 330 -14.64 -13.99 1.48
CA GLU A 330 -14.48 -13.00 2.55
C GLU A 330 -15.73 -12.85 3.42
N GLY A 331 -16.92 -12.93 2.81
CA GLY A 331 -18.18 -12.92 3.54
C GLY A 331 -18.35 -14.16 4.43
N GLU A 332 -18.06 -15.34 3.89
CA GLU A 332 -18.09 -16.62 4.64
C GLU A 332 -17.09 -16.61 5.81
N VAL A 333 -15.88 -16.09 5.61
CA VAL A 333 -14.87 -15.96 6.69
C VAL A 333 -15.38 -15.05 7.80
N ARG A 334 -15.92 -13.86 7.47
CA ARG A 334 -16.47 -12.95 8.50
C ARG A 334 -17.64 -13.56 9.26
N GLN A 335 -18.48 -14.33 8.59
CA GLN A 335 -19.59 -15.04 9.23
C GLN A 335 -19.05 -16.09 10.21
N LEU A 336 -18.09 -16.92 9.77
CA LEU A 336 -17.46 -17.94 10.61
C LEU A 336 -16.74 -17.32 11.81
N ASP A 337 -16.03 -16.21 11.64
CA ASP A 337 -15.37 -15.50 12.75
C ASP A 337 -16.40 -15.03 13.79
N THR A 338 -17.56 -14.55 13.34
CA THR A 338 -18.65 -14.14 14.23
C THR A 338 -19.23 -15.34 14.98
N GLU A 339 -19.47 -16.45 14.27
CA GLU A 339 -19.97 -17.70 14.86
C GLU A 339 -18.98 -18.28 15.90
N VAL A 340 -17.68 -18.20 15.65
CA VAL A 340 -16.64 -18.62 16.60
C VAL A 340 -16.66 -17.74 17.85
N LEU A 341 -16.69 -16.42 17.69
CA LEU A 341 -16.74 -15.50 18.83
C LEU A 341 -17.99 -15.71 19.71
N ASP A 342 -19.14 -15.92 19.07
CA ASP A 342 -20.39 -16.21 19.79
C ASP A 342 -20.32 -17.58 20.49
N ALA A 343 -19.74 -18.59 19.84
CA ALA A 343 -19.54 -19.91 20.45
C ALA A 343 -18.58 -19.86 21.65
N GLU A 344 -17.47 -19.12 21.55
CA GLU A 344 -16.52 -18.92 22.64
C GLU A 344 -17.17 -18.20 23.83
N ARG A 345 -17.95 -17.14 23.56
CA ARG A 345 -18.70 -16.44 24.60
C ARG A 345 -19.67 -17.39 25.32
N ASN A 346 -20.43 -18.18 24.57
CA ASN A 346 -21.37 -19.15 25.13
C ASN A 346 -20.65 -20.23 25.95
N TYR A 347 -19.49 -20.70 25.47
CA TYR A 347 -18.66 -21.65 26.20
C TYR A 347 -18.20 -21.09 27.54
N PHE A 348 -17.65 -19.87 27.57
CA PHE A 348 -17.19 -19.25 28.82
C PHE A 348 -18.35 -18.99 29.79
N GLU A 349 -19.50 -18.55 29.29
CA GLU A 349 -20.70 -18.35 30.11
C GLU A 349 -21.15 -19.67 30.75
N LEU A 350 -21.26 -20.74 29.95
CA LEU A 350 -21.67 -22.05 30.45
C LEU A 350 -20.66 -22.63 31.44
N ASN A 351 -19.36 -22.46 31.17
CA ASN A 351 -18.31 -22.91 32.07
C ASN A 351 -18.36 -22.18 33.43
N MET A 352 -18.63 -20.87 33.42
CA MET A 352 -18.83 -20.10 34.66
C MET A 352 -20.08 -20.56 35.44
N GLN A 353 -21.16 -20.86 34.71
CA GLN A 353 -22.38 -21.41 35.32
C GLN A 353 -22.13 -22.79 35.93
N LEU A 354 -21.37 -23.66 35.24
CA LEU A 354 -20.95 -24.97 35.75
C LEU A 354 -20.09 -24.84 37.01
N ALA A 355 -19.06 -24.00 37.00
CA ALA A 355 -18.21 -23.78 38.18
C ALA A 355 -19.02 -23.28 39.40
N THR A 356 -20.00 -22.41 39.15
CA THR A 356 -20.93 -21.93 40.19
C THR A 356 -21.83 -23.05 40.69
N ALA A 357 -22.37 -23.88 39.79
CA ALA A 357 -23.20 -25.03 40.14
C ALA A 357 -22.41 -26.08 40.93
N ASP A 358 -21.19 -26.40 40.52
CA ASP A 358 -20.30 -27.33 41.22
C ASP A 358 -19.96 -26.82 42.63
N SER A 359 -19.65 -25.53 42.77
CA SER A 359 -19.40 -24.93 44.09
C SER A 359 -20.64 -25.02 44.99
N ARG A 360 -21.84 -24.81 44.44
CA ARG A 360 -23.11 -24.98 45.18
C ARG A 360 -23.36 -26.45 45.53
N LEU A 361 -23.06 -27.38 44.64
CA LEU A 361 -23.21 -28.80 44.85
C LEU A 361 -22.24 -29.30 45.93
N GLN A 362 -20.96 -28.92 45.87
CA GLN A 362 -19.96 -29.25 46.88
C GLN A 362 -20.38 -28.72 48.25
N ARG A 363 -20.90 -27.49 48.32
CA ARG A 363 -21.43 -26.91 49.57
C ARG A 363 -22.62 -27.71 50.09
N ALA A 364 -23.58 -28.08 49.22
CA ALA A 364 -24.73 -28.88 49.60
C ALA A 364 -24.33 -30.30 50.06
N GLN A 365 -23.37 -30.93 49.39
CA GLN A 365 -22.82 -32.23 49.79
C GLN A 365 -22.10 -32.15 51.14
N ARG A 366 -21.28 -31.12 51.36
CA ARG A 366 -20.63 -30.89 52.65
C ARG A 366 -21.65 -30.69 53.76
N GLU A 367 -22.69 -29.91 53.50
CA GLU A 367 -23.79 -29.72 54.45
C GLU A 367 -24.52 -31.03 54.75
N ALA A 368 -24.80 -31.85 53.73
CA ALA A 368 -25.41 -33.17 53.94
C ALA A 368 -24.53 -34.08 54.82
N ARG A 369 -23.20 -34.04 54.67
CA ARG A 369 -22.27 -34.75 55.58
C ARG A 369 -22.28 -34.19 56.99
N CYS A 370 -22.36 -32.86 57.14
CA CYS A 370 -22.46 -32.20 58.43
C CYS A 370 -23.74 -32.60 59.18
N VAL A 371 -24.89 -32.61 58.48
CA VAL A 371 -26.17 -33.06 59.02
C VAL A 371 -26.12 -34.54 59.43
N ARG A 372 -25.42 -35.40 58.66
CA ARG A 372 -25.18 -36.81 59.03
C ARG A 372 -24.15 -36.99 60.16
N LYS A 373 -23.56 -35.90 60.68
CA LYS A 373 -22.52 -35.89 61.72
C LYS A 373 -21.22 -36.60 61.31
N GLU A 374 -20.97 -36.69 60.01
CA GLU A 374 -19.73 -37.24 59.44
C GLU A 374 -18.61 -36.19 59.44
N GLU A 375 -18.98 -34.91 59.37
CA GLU A 375 -18.08 -33.75 59.32
C GLU A 375 -18.70 -32.62 60.17
N LYS A 376 -17.91 -31.62 60.60
CA LYS A 376 -18.44 -30.38 61.20
C LYS A 376 -18.20 -29.20 60.26
N TYR A 377 -19.12 -28.25 60.23
CA TYR A 377 -18.94 -27.03 59.44
C TYR A 377 -17.79 -26.16 59.97
N SER A 378 -17.79 -25.90 61.28
CA SER A 378 -16.78 -25.12 61.99
C SER A 378 -16.58 -25.67 63.41
N ASN A 379 -15.60 -25.13 64.16
CA ASN A 379 -15.42 -25.46 65.57
C ASN A 379 -16.60 -25.00 66.44
N GLU A 380 -17.34 -23.98 65.99
CA GLU A 380 -18.44 -23.34 66.73
C GLU A 380 -19.83 -23.84 66.31
N TYR A 381 -19.98 -24.33 65.08
CA TYR A 381 -21.28 -24.72 64.49
C TYR A 381 -21.16 -26.07 63.80
N ASP A 382 -22.11 -26.97 64.07
CA ASP A 382 -22.09 -28.32 63.51
C ASP A 382 -22.52 -28.31 62.04
N THR A 383 -23.49 -27.44 61.68
CA THR A 383 -23.99 -27.29 60.30
C THR A 383 -23.87 -25.84 59.78
N LEU A 384 -23.87 -25.68 58.45
CA LEU A 384 -23.92 -24.37 57.81
C LEU A 384 -25.25 -23.66 58.10
N GLY A 385 -26.36 -24.41 58.23
CA GLY A 385 -27.65 -23.89 58.66
C GLY A 385 -27.59 -23.19 60.02
N GLU A 386 -27.02 -23.84 61.04
CA GLU A 386 -26.85 -23.27 62.39
C GLU A 386 -26.01 -21.99 62.39
N HIS A 387 -24.95 -21.96 61.58
CA HIS A 387 -24.13 -20.76 61.42
C HIS A 387 -24.95 -19.59 60.83
N TYR A 388 -25.77 -19.84 59.80
CA TYR A 388 -26.60 -18.79 59.22
C TYR A 388 -27.71 -18.32 60.18
N ASP A 389 -28.34 -19.23 60.92
CA ASP A 389 -29.35 -18.86 61.91
C ASP A 389 -28.74 -17.97 63.01
N ALA A 390 -27.55 -18.32 63.50
CA ALA A 390 -26.84 -17.51 64.48
C ALA A 390 -26.44 -16.12 63.94
N GLU A 391 -26.00 -16.04 62.68
CA GLU A 391 -25.65 -14.76 62.07
C GLU A 391 -26.89 -13.91 61.76
N ILE A 392 -28.03 -14.52 61.37
CA ILE A 392 -29.32 -13.83 61.23
C ILE A 392 -29.73 -13.23 62.58
N ASP A 393 -29.69 -14.00 63.66
CA ASP A 393 -30.02 -13.52 65.00
C ASP A 393 -29.11 -12.36 65.44
N ARG A 394 -27.82 -12.44 65.10
CA ARG A 394 -26.84 -11.37 65.38
C ARG A 394 -27.19 -10.10 64.60
N LEU A 395 -27.46 -10.22 63.31
CA LEU A 395 -27.82 -9.09 62.45
C LEU A 395 -29.15 -8.47 62.87
N ASP A 396 -30.12 -9.27 63.29
CA ASP A 396 -31.40 -8.79 63.83
C ASP A 396 -31.21 -8.01 65.12
N LYS A 397 -30.37 -8.49 66.04
CA LYS A 397 -30.00 -7.74 67.25
C LYS A 397 -29.33 -6.42 66.88
N HIS A 398 -28.42 -6.43 65.91
CA HIS A 398 -27.75 -5.22 65.44
C HIS A 398 -28.72 -4.22 64.80
N CYS A 399 -29.67 -4.69 64.00
CA CYS A 399 -30.73 -3.86 63.42
C CYS A 399 -31.61 -3.23 64.51
N ARG A 400 -31.96 -3.99 65.57
CA ARG A 400 -32.71 -3.44 66.71
C ARG A 400 -31.91 -2.36 67.44
N GLU A 401 -30.61 -2.58 67.65
CA GLU A 401 -29.74 -1.61 68.30
C GLU A 401 -29.58 -0.33 67.46
N LEU A 402 -29.34 -0.46 66.15
CA LEU A 402 -29.29 0.69 65.24
C LEU A 402 -30.60 1.47 65.21
N ARG A 403 -31.76 0.81 65.30
CA ARG A 403 -33.05 1.48 65.44
C ARG A 403 -33.15 2.26 66.75
N LYS A 404 -32.71 1.69 67.88
CA LYS A 404 -32.66 2.41 69.16
C LYS A 404 -31.72 3.61 69.09
N GLN A 405 -30.53 3.46 68.51
CA GLN A 405 -29.58 4.55 68.30
C GLN A 405 -30.17 5.65 67.42
N ARG A 406 -30.88 5.28 66.35
CA ARG A 406 -31.59 6.26 65.51
C ARG A 406 -32.64 7.04 66.29
N GLU A 407 -33.46 6.38 67.09
CA GLU A 407 -34.45 7.08 67.93
C GLU A 407 -33.77 7.96 69.00
N MET A 408 -32.71 7.48 69.67
CA MET A 408 -31.93 8.31 70.59
C MET A 408 -31.33 9.56 69.91
N VAL A 409 -30.79 9.40 68.70
CA VAL A 409 -30.29 10.53 67.91
C VAL A 409 -31.43 11.48 67.53
N LYS A 410 -32.59 10.95 67.14
CA LYS A 410 -33.76 11.76 66.79
C LYS A 410 -34.27 12.58 67.98
N ASP A 411 -34.40 11.95 69.15
CA ASP A 411 -34.88 12.58 70.38
C ASP A 411 -33.87 13.63 70.90
N SER A 412 -32.57 13.36 70.77
CA SER A 412 -31.52 14.30 71.18
C SER A 412 -31.17 15.36 70.11
N HIS A 413 -31.62 15.20 68.86
CA HIS A 413 -31.20 16.05 67.75
C HIS A 413 -31.56 17.52 67.98
N GLU A 414 -32.81 17.80 68.32
CA GLU A 414 -33.31 19.18 68.49
C GLU A 414 -32.63 19.90 69.66
N GLY A 415 -32.46 19.20 70.79
CA GLY A 415 -31.72 19.69 71.95
C GLY A 415 -30.24 19.96 71.61
N ASN A 416 -29.56 19.01 70.96
CA ASN A 416 -28.16 19.14 70.57
C ASN A 416 -27.95 20.26 69.53
N VAL A 417 -28.88 20.46 68.59
CA VAL A 417 -28.83 21.55 67.61
C VAL A 417 -29.01 22.90 68.31
N SER A 418 -29.96 23.01 69.23
CA SER A 418 -30.19 24.21 70.02
C SER A 418 -28.97 24.55 70.89
N GLN A 419 -28.40 23.56 71.57
CA GLN A 419 -27.19 23.70 72.36
C GLN A 419 -25.99 24.12 71.49
N LYS A 420 -25.79 23.48 70.33
CA LYS A 420 -24.75 23.87 69.37
C LYS A 420 -24.91 25.31 68.90
N LYS A 421 -26.14 25.74 68.57
CA LYS A 421 -26.44 27.12 68.18
C LYS A 421 -26.09 28.11 69.30
N ALA A 422 -26.45 27.80 70.54
CA ALA A 422 -26.10 28.61 71.71
C ALA A 422 -24.58 28.71 71.88
N PHE A 423 -23.84 27.59 71.77
CA PHE A 423 -22.38 27.59 71.86
C PHE A 423 -21.71 28.35 70.71
N THR A 424 -22.21 28.25 69.48
CA THR A 424 -21.69 29.04 68.35
C THR A 424 -21.96 30.54 68.52
N GLN A 425 -23.12 30.93 69.06
CA GLN A 425 -23.41 32.32 69.40
C GLN A 425 -22.49 32.84 70.51
N LEU A 426 -22.26 32.03 71.55
CA LEU A 426 -21.32 32.33 72.63
C LEU A 426 -19.90 32.49 72.10
N GLU A 427 -19.44 31.58 71.23
CA GLU A 427 -18.13 31.67 70.58
C GLU A 427 -18.00 32.97 69.77
N ARG A 428 -19.01 33.30 68.95
CA ARG A 428 -19.02 34.54 68.17
C ARG A 428 -18.97 35.78 69.07
N LEU A 429 -19.73 35.78 70.17
CA LEU A 429 -19.68 36.84 71.16
C LEU A 429 -18.28 36.98 71.77
N MET A 430 -17.65 35.86 72.13
CA MET A 430 -16.28 35.86 72.67
C MET A 430 -15.25 36.33 71.64
N GLN A 431 -15.40 35.96 70.37
CA GLN A 431 -14.54 36.44 69.29
C GLN A 431 -14.69 37.96 69.06
N VAL A 432 -15.91 38.49 69.12
CA VAL A 432 -16.15 39.94 69.02
C VAL A 432 -15.54 40.66 70.21
N LYS A 433 -15.77 40.17 71.43
CA LYS A 433 -15.16 40.72 72.65
C LYS A 433 -13.63 40.70 72.56
N LEU A 434 -13.04 39.61 72.07
CA LEU A 434 -11.60 39.50 71.88
C LEU A 434 -11.08 40.47 70.82
N LYS A 435 -11.81 40.67 69.71
CA LYS A 435 -11.45 41.67 68.68
C LYS A 435 -11.52 43.09 69.22
N VAL A 436 -12.58 43.45 69.92
CA VAL A 436 -12.74 44.77 70.55
C VAL A 436 -11.62 45.00 71.56
N ALA A 437 -11.36 44.05 72.46
CA ALA A 437 -10.26 44.15 73.41
C ALA A 437 -8.89 44.30 72.72
N LYS A 438 -8.64 43.56 71.63
CA LYS A 438 -7.40 43.70 70.84
C LYS A 438 -7.31 45.05 70.12
N GLN A 439 -8.41 45.56 69.58
CA GLN A 439 -8.48 46.88 68.95
C GLN A 439 -8.28 48.00 69.97
N GLU A 440 -8.91 47.91 71.14
CA GLU A 440 -8.67 48.85 72.25
C GLU A 440 -7.21 48.83 72.67
N MET A 441 -6.60 47.64 72.84
CA MET A 441 -5.16 47.52 73.13
C MET A 441 -4.28 48.10 72.02
N GLN A 442 -4.61 47.90 70.74
CA GLN A 442 -3.87 48.48 69.61
C GLN A 442 -4.03 50.00 69.53
N ASN A 443 -5.24 50.53 69.75
CA ASN A 443 -5.50 51.97 69.74
C ASN A 443 -4.74 52.67 70.88
N ILE A 444 -4.69 52.04 72.06
CA ILE A 444 -3.85 52.50 73.18
C ILE A 444 -2.36 52.46 72.82
N ALA A 445 -1.89 51.40 72.14
CA ALA A 445 -0.48 51.24 71.76
C ALA A 445 -0.02 52.19 70.64
N GLN A 446 -0.91 52.63 69.74
CA GLN A 446 -0.59 53.54 68.63
C GLN A 446 -0.60 55.03 69.02
N GLY A 447 -0.73 55.35 70.30
CA GLY A 447 -0.68 56.74 70.78
C GLY A 447 -1.91 57.57 70.36
N HIS A 448 -3.01 56.92 69.97
CA HIS A 448 -4.29 57.60 69.84
C HIS A 448 -4.86 57.83 71.25
N PRO A 449 -5.08 59.09 71.66
CA PRO A 449 -5.64 59.37 72.97
C PRO A 449 -7.04 58.79 73.06
N ALA A 450 -7.33 58.15 74.18
CA ALA A 450 -8.70 57.85 74.59
C ALA A 450 -9.45 59.17 74.80
N GLY A 451 -10.45 59.43 73.96
CA GLY A 451 -11.41 60.54 74.08
C GLY A 451 -11.63 61.21 72.72
N GLU A 452 -12.82 61.41 72.18
CA GLU A 452 -14.19 61.38 72.71
C GLU A 452 -15.12 61.08 71.50
N MET A 453 -15.90 60.01 71.56
CA MET A 453 -17.16 59.91 70.81
C MET A 453 -18.31 59.72 71.80
N TYR A 454 -18.26 60.51 72.88
CA TYR A 454 -19.46 60.91 73.62
C TYR A 454 -19.83 62.31 73.14
N GLY A 455 -20.65 62.35 72.10
CA GLY A 455 -21.30 63.56 71.61
C GLY A 455 -22.59 63.12 70.94
N GLY A 456 -23.62 62.89 71.76
CA GLY A 456 -24.89 62.31 71.34
C GLY A 456 -25.50 63.01 70.13
N ARG A 457 -25.78 62.23 69.09
CA ARG A 457 -26.88 62.50 68.18
C ARG A 457 -27.83 61.32 68.22
N SER A 458 -28.97 61.61 68.85
CA SER A 458 -30.19 60.82 68.79
C SER A 458 -30.49 60.43 67.34
N LEU A 459 -30.35 59.14 67.04
CA LEU A 459 -30.99 58.48 65.93
C LEU A 459 -32.06 57.59 66.55
N VAL A 460 -33.24 58.20 66.68
CA VAL A 460 -34.50 57.48 66.69
C VAL A 460 -34.54 56.68 65.39
N ASP A 461 -34.38 55.36 65.45
CA ASP A 461 -35.30 54.49 64.70
C ASP A 461 -35.35 53.04 65.19
N ALA A 462 -36.61 52.61 65.32
CA ALA A 462 -37.21 51.28 65.25
C ALA A 462 -36.57 50.03 65.90
N SER A 463 -37.44 49.39 66.71
CA SER A 463 -37.54 47.94 66.95
C SER A 463 -36.71 47.34 68.08
N THR A 464 -36.88 47.91 69.27
CA THR A 464 -37.02 47.08 70.48
C THR A 464 -38.30 46.24 70.38
N VAL A 465 -38.23 45.11 69.67
CA VAL A 465 -39.20 44.01 69.79
C VAL A 465 -38.40 42.71 69.87
N GLY A 466 -38.39 42.08 71.04
CA GLY A 466 -38.05 40.65 71.16
C GLY A 466 -36.74 40.28 71.83
N VAL A 467 -36.19 41.08 72.76
CA VAL A 467 -35.21 40.54 73.72
C VAL A 467 -35.98 39.77 74.80
N GLU A 468 -36.30 38.50 74.50
CA GLU A 468 -36.73 37.55 75.53
C GLU A 468 -35.56 37.32 76.49
N ARG A 469 -35.83 37.64 77.75
CA ARG A 469 -34.93 37.43 78.88
C ARG A 469 -34.76 35.93 79.08
N LEU A 470 -33.53 35.52 79.36
CA LEU A 470 -33.21 34.20 79.89
C LEU A 470 -34.09 33.94 81.13
N VAL A 471 -35.08 33.06 80.98
CA VAL A 471 -35.70 32.37 82.10
C VAL A 471 -35.07 30.99 82.14
N ILE A 472 -34.46 30.67 83.27
CA ILE A 472 -33.98 29.34 83.60
C ILE A 472 -35.16 28.63 84.27
N GLU A 473 -35.61 27.53 83.69
CA GLU A 473 -36.22 26.41 84.41
C GLU A 473 -35.36 25.16 84.19
#